data_AF-A0A932RJ59-F1
#
_entry.id   AF-A0A932RJ59-F1
#
_cell.length_a   1.000
_cell.length_b   1.000
_cell.length_c   1.000
_cell.angle_alpha   90.00
_cell.angle_beta   90.00
_cell.angle_gamma   90.00
#
_symmetry.space_group_name_H-M   'P 1'
#
loop_
_entity.id
_entity.type
_entity.pdbx_description
1 polymer ?
#
loop_
_entity_poly.entity_id
_entity_poly.type
_entity_poly.pdbx_seq_one_letter_code
_entity_poly.pdbx_strand_id
1 'polypeptide(L)'
;MTTFLSAVSRLFDGLFYPFRAASPWFPLVLLSFFAGVLMLLVFRFTSNQSAIRRVKDRMQAHLFEVRLFPDQLGVVLRAYGRILRWTLAYLGHALVPLAVMTVPLVLLLVQMDLRLGHEPLRPRSSFLLKALAAGDASLEQASLRLPDGLVLTAPPLHIFHAPEKRQEVNWRLEAQRPGEFSVEVVVADKVFSKQVIVVEPGSNVRLSPARVRPDWMELLLESSEPPLPPDSPLHHILVVYPHRNLSLGRWELHWLVPFFVFSLMAAFAMKGVFRTEF
;
A
#
# COMPACT_ATOMS: atom_id res chain seq x y z
N MET A 1 -15.14 -1.28 -11.40
CA MET A 1 -13.92 -1.23 -10.56
C MET A 1 -14.11 -0.39 -9.33
N THR A 2 -14.58 0.87 -9.47
CA THR A 2 -14.90 1.77 -8.34
C THR A 2 -15.88 1.16 -7.33
N THR A 3 -16.90 0.44 -7.78
CA THR A 3 -17.87 -0.26 -6.91
C THR A 3 -17.21 -1.35 -6.05
N PHE A 4 -16.39 -2.21 -6.65
CA PHE A 4 -15.65 -3.26 -5.94
C PHE A 4 -14.69 -2.65 -4.91
N LEU A 5 -13.86 -1.69 -5.31
CA LEU A 5 -12.93 -1.01 -4.40
C LEU A 5 -13.67 -0.31 -3.26
N SER A 6 -14.81 0.33 -3.54
CA SER A 6 -15.63 0.94 -2.49
C SER A 6 -16.21 -0.09 -1.52
N ALA A 7 -16.60 -1.28 -2.00
CA ALA A 7 -17.08 -2.37 -1.16
C ALA A 7 -15.97 -2.91 -0.26
N VAL A 8 -14.76 -3.09 -0.81
CA VAL A 8 -13.57 -3.45 -0.04
C VAL A 8 -13.27 -2.39 1.02
N SER A 9 -13.25 -1.11 0.65
CA SER A 9 -13.02 -0.01 1.60
C SER A 9 -14.05 0.01 2.73
N ARG A 10 -15.34 -0.24 2.45
CA ARG A 10 -16.40 -0.35 3.47
C ARG A 10 -16.22 -1.54 4.41
N LEU A 11 -15.80 -2.70 3.89
CA LEU A 11 -15.48 -3.87 4.71
C LEU A 11 -14.35 -3.53 5.70
N PHE A 12 -13.29 -2.90 5.22
CA PHE A 12 -12.16 -2.48 6.05
C PHE A 12 -12.53 -1.33 7.00
N ASP A 13 -13.44 -0.42 6.61
CA ASP A 13 -13.96 0.60 7.53
C ASP A 13 -14.65 -0.03 8.74
N GLY A 14 -15.46 -1.08 8.51
CA GLY A 14 -16.11 -1.85 9.58
C GLY A 14 -15.11 -2.59 10.46
N LEU A 15 -14.11 -3.24 9.83
CA LEU A 15 -13.07 -3.97 10.56
C LEU A 15 -12.20 -3.06 11.43
N PHE A 16 -11.86 -1.85 10.95
CA PHE A 16 -11.07 -0.87 11.68
C PHE A 16 -11.87 0.00 12.65
N TYR A 17 -13.20 0.04 12.53
CA TYR A 17 -14.07 0.85 13.38
C TYR A 17 -13.79 0.68 14.90
N PRO A 18 -13.73 -0.55 15.46
CA PRO A 18 -13.44 -0.73 16.89
C PRO A 18 -12.01 -0.31 17.28
N PHE A 19 -11.10 -0.21 16.31
CA PHE A 19 -9.69 0.13 16.53
C PHE A 19 -9.36 1.59 16.23
N ARG A 20 -10.35 2.45 15.93
CA ARG A 20 -10.13 3.87 15.59
C ARG A 20 -9.44 4.65 16.71
N ALA A 21 -9.71 4.31 17.96
CA ALA A 21 -9.10 4.94 19.14
C ALA A 21 -8.05 4.03 19.82
N ALA A 22 -7.84 2.82 19.30
CA ALA A 22 -6.88 1.88 19.85
C ALA A 22 -5.47 2.14 19.30
N SER A 23 -4.46 1.54 19.95
CA SER A 23 -3.11 1.53 19.41
C SER A 23 -3.07 0.92 18.01
N PRO A 24 -2.33 1.51 17.04
CA PRO A 24 -2.21 1.00 15.67
C PRO A 24 -1.62 -0.41 15.60
N TRP A 25 -0.92 -0.86 16.65
CA TRP A 25 -0.40 -2.22 16.76
C TRP A 25 -1.50 -3.29 16.75
N PHE A 26 -2.68 -3.02 17.32
CA PHE A 26 -3.76 -4.01 17.38
C PHE A 26 -4.31 -4.40 16.00
N PRO A 27 -4.82 -3.46 15.17
CA PRO A 27 -5.30 -3.82 13.84
C PRO A 27 -4.17 -4.36 12.97
N LEU A 28 -2.93 -3.90 13.15
CA LEU A 28 -1.77 -4.42 12.42
C LEU A 28 -1.52 -5.90 12.72
N VAL A 29 -1.43 -6.30 14.00
CA VAL A 29 -1.18 -7.71 14.38
C VAL A 29 -2.34 -8.60 13.93
N LEU A 30 -3.57 -8.15 14.14
CA LEU A 30 -4.78 -8.89 13.74
C LEU A 30 -4.79 -9.15 12.23
N LEU A 31 -4.57 -8.12 11.42
CA LEU A 31 -4.54 -8.25 9.96
C LEU A 31 -3.34 -9.03 9.45
N SER A 32 -2.18 -8.90 10.11
CA SER A 32 -1.00 -9.71 9.79
C SER A 32 -1.28 -11.19 10.01
N PHE A 33 -1.98 -11.55 11.09
CA PHE A 33 -2.39 -12.93 11.33
C PHE A 33 -3.27 -13.46 10.20
N PHE A 34 -4.30 -12.72 9.81
CA PHE A 34 -5.15 -13.10 8.68
C PHE A 34 -4.40 -13.17 7.35
N ALA A 35 -3.44 -12.27 7.11
CA ALA A 35 -2.58 -12.28 5.93
C ALA A 35 -1.70 -13.55 5.89
N GLY A 36 -1.14 -13.95 7.02
CA GLY A 36 -0.38 -15.20 7.17
C GLY A 36 -1.24 -16.44 6.90
N VAL A 37 -2.46 -16.49 7.45
CA VAL A 37 -3.42 -17.57 7.16
C VAL A 37 -3.79 -17.60 5.67
N LEU A 38 -4.08 -16.44 5.09
CA LEU A 38 -4.40 -16.31 3.67
C LEU A 38 -3.24 -16.81 2.78
N MET A 39 -2.00 -16.47 3.13
CA MET A 39 -0.81 -16.97 2.43
C MET A 39 -0.78 -18.50 2.43
N LEU A 40 -1.01 -19.15 3.59
CA LEU A 40 -1.04 -20.61 3.66
C LEU A 40 -2.16 -21.22 2.81
N LEU A 41 -3.35 -20.62 2.82
CA LEU A 41 -4.48 -21.08 2.03
C LEU A 41 -4.17 -20.99 0.52
N VAL A 42 -3.66 -19.85 0.05
CA VAL A 42 -3.28 -19.69 -1.35
C VAL A 42 -2.22 -20.71 -1.74
N PHE A 43 -1.14 -20.83 -0.96
CA PHE A 43 -0.09 -21.81 -1.22
C PHE A 43 -0.62 -23.26 -1.20
N ARG A 44 -1.57 -23.58 -0.32
CA ARG A 44 -2.19 -24.91 -0.27
C ARG A 44 -2.97 -25.24 -1.54
N PHE A 45 -3.72 -24.28 -2.08
CA PHE A 45 -4.63 -24.53 -3.20
C PHE A 45 -4.01 -24.35 -4.59
N THR A 46 -2.94 -23.57 -4.71
CA THR A 46 -2.34 -23.27 -6.03
C THR A 46 -1.00 -23.96 -6.25
N SER A 47 -0.31 -24.38 -5.19
CA SER A 47 1.01 -25.00 -5.31
C SER A 47 0.91 -26.48 -5.67
N ASN A 48 1.66 -26.91 -6.70
CA ASN A 48 1.76 -28.32 -7.06
C ASN A 48 2.78 -29.03 -6.16
N GLN A 49 2.32 -29.44 -4.98
CA GLN A 49 3.13 -30.11 -3.96
C GLN A 49 3.84 -31.38 -4.49
N SER A 50 3.20 -32.14 -5.38
CA SER A 50 3.80 -33.34 -5.97
C SER A 50 4.99 -33.02 -6.87
N ALA A 51 4.89 -31.94 -7.67
CA ALA A 51 5.97 -31.51 -8.54
C ALA A 51 7.14 -30.95 -7.73
N ILE A 52 6.83 -30.16 -6.70
CA ILE A 52 7.85 -29.60 -5.78
C ILE A 52 8.64 -30.72 -5.10
N ARG A 53 7.97 -31.75 -4.58
CA ARG A 53 8.64 -32.92 -3.97
C ARG A 53 9.56 -33.61 -4.96
N ARG A 54 9.08 -33.91 -6.19
CA ARG A 54 9.91 -34.52 -7.24
C ARG A 54 11.15 -33.69 -7.56
N VAL A 55 11.02 -32.36 -7.62
CA VAL A 55 12.16 -31.46 -7.89
C VAL A 55 13.14 -31.47 -6.71
N LYS A 56 12.67 -31.44 -5.46
CA LYS A 56 13.51 -31.57 -4.25
C LYS A 56 14.27 -32.90 -4.23
N ASP A 57 13.62 -34.02 -4.55
CA ASP A 57 14.25 -35.35 -4.60
C ASP A 57 15.36 -35.40 -5.67
N ARG A 58 15.12 -34.78 -6.84
CA ARG A 58 16.13 -34.67 -7.92
C ARG A 58 17.33 -33.82 -7.50
N MET A 59 17.10 -32.71 -6.80
CA MET A 59 18.19 -31.89 -6.25
C MET A 59 19.04 -32.69 -5.26
N GLN A 60 18.40 -33.42 -4.34
CA GLN A 60 19.09 -34.25 -3.36
C GLN A 60 19.92 -35.36 -4.04
N ALA A 61 19.37 -36.02 -5.06
CA ALA A 61 20.09 -37.03 -5.84
C ALA A 61 21.36 -36.45 -6.48
N HIS A 62 21.30 -35.26 -7.08
CA HIS A 62 22.48 -34.62 -7.65
C HIS A 62 23.46 -34.08 -6.59
N LEU A 63 22.99 -33.75 -5.39
CA LEU A 63 23.87 -33.43 -4.27
C LEU A 63 24.67 -34.66 -3.81
N PHE A 64 24.05 -35.84 -3.84
CA PHE A 64 24.75 -37.11 -3.61
C PHE A 64 25.73 -37.45 -4.73
N GLU A 65 25.40 -37.15 -6.00
CA GLU A 65 26.32 -37.31 -7.15
C GLU A 65 27.63 -36.52 -6.93
N VAL A 66 27.53 -35.28 -6.45
CA VAL A 66 28.70 -34.44 -6.11
C VAL A 66 29.53 -35.05 -4.98
N ARG A 67 28.87 -35.61 -3.95
CA ARG A 67 29.56 -36.25 -2.81
C ARG A 67 30.20 -37.60 -3.15
N LEU A 68 29.60 -38.36 -4.06
CA LEU A 68 30.06 -39.70 -4.43
C LEU A 68 31.22 -39.69 -5.43
N PHE A 69 31.29 -38.65 -6.28
CA PHE A 69 32.33 -38.51 -7.32
C PHE A 69 33.13 -37.19 -7.17
N PRO A 70 33.74 -36.92 -6.00
CA PRO A 70 34.40 -35.63 -5.75
C PRO A 70 35.56 -35.35 -6.71
N ASP A 71 36.29 -36.39 -7.14
CA ASP A 71 37.50 -36.26 -7.95
C ASP A 71 37.22 -36.15 -9.46
N GLN A 72 35.96 -36.31 -9.88
CA GLN A 72 35.58 -36.27 -11.30
C GLN A 72 34.95 -34.93 -11.66
N LEU A 73 35.79 -33.93 -11.97
CA LEU A 73 35.37 -32.55 -12.29
C LEU A 73 34.24 -32.46 -13.33
N GLY A 74 34.29 -33.29 -14.39
CA GLY A 74 33.25 -33.31 -15.41
C GLY A 74 31.88 -33.78 -14.89
N VAL A 75 31.86 -34.72 -13.93
CA VAL A 75 30.64 -35.20 -13.28
C VAL A 75 30.10 -34.15 -12.32
N VAL A 76 30.98 -33.55 -11.50
CA VAL A 76 30.63 -32.49 -10.55
C VAL A 76 30.02 -31.27 -11.25
N LEU A 77 30.65 -30.77 -12.32
CA LEU A 77 30.13 -29.61 -13.07
C LEU A 77 28.76 -29.89 -13.70
N ARG A 78 28.56 -31.10 -14.26
CA ARG A 78 27.23 -31.50 -14.78
C ARG A 78 26.20 -31.61 -13.67
N ALA A 79 26.56 -32.16 -12.52
CA ALA A 79 25.67 -32.27 -11.36
C ALA A 79 25.25 -30.88 -10.86
N TYR A 80 26.16 -29.91 -10.74
CA TYR A 80 25.82 -28.52 -10.42
C TYR A 80 24.90 -27.88 -11.47
N GLY A 81 25.17 -28.07 -12.76
CA GLY A 81 24.29 -27.60 -13.83
C GLY A 81 22.87 -28.19 -13.75
N ARG A 82 22.75 -29.46 -13.37
CA ARG A 82 21.46 -30.12 -13.12
C ARG A 82 20.79 -29.54 -11.87
N ILE A 83 21.50 -29.37 -10.76
CA ILE A 83 20.98 -28.72 -9.54
C ILE A 83 20.43 -27.34 -9.88
N LEU A 84 21.19 -26.51 -10.59
CA LEU A 84 20.76 -25.17 -10.98
C LEU A 84 19.47 -25.20 -11.81
N ARG A 85 19.38 -26.09 -12.81
CA ARG A 85 18.16 -26.25 -13.63
C ARG A 85 16.96 -26.64 -12.78
N TRP A 86 17.14 -27.57 -11.83
CA TRP A 86 16.08 -27.97 -10.92
C TRP A 86 15.72 -26.85 -9.94
N THR A 87 16.67 -26.02 -9.51
CA THR A 87 16.40 -24.81 -8.71
C THR A 87 15.54 -23.81 -9.47
N LEU A 88 15.81 -23.60 -10.76
CA LEU A 88 14.95 -22.78 -11.61
C LEU A 88 13.55 -23.38 -11.77
N ALA A 89 13.43 -24.71 -11.93
CA ALA A 89 12.13 -25.38 -11.99
C ALA A 89 11.36 -25.27 -10.66
N TYR A 90 12.05 -25.41 -9.52
CA TYR A 90 11.47 -25.20 -8.19
C TYR A 90 10.95 -23.76 -8.04
N LEU A 91 11.76 -22.77 -8.41
CA LEU A 91 11.36 -21.37 -8.36
C LEU A 91 10.15 -21.10 -9.27
N GLY A 92 10.12 -21.72 -10.46
CA GLY A 92 8.98 -21.66 -11.38
C GLY A 92 7.67 -22.17 -10.75
N HIS A 93 7.72 -23.24 -9.95
CA HIS A 93 6.54 -23.71 -9.22
C HIS A 93 6.07 -22.74 -8.11
N ALA A 94 6.96 -21.90 -7.57
CA ALA A 94 6.60 -20.86 -6.61
C ALA A 94 5.98 -19.61 -7.26
N LEU A 95 6.19 -19.37 -8.56
CA LEU A 95 5.66 -18.18 -9.25
C LEU A 95 4.13 -18.16 -9.28
N VAL A 96 3.48 -19.32 -9.45
CA VAL A 96 2.01 -19.41 -9.50
C VAL A 96 1.35 -18.97 -8.19
N PRO A 97 1.67 -19.56 -7.01
CA PRO A 97 1.13 -19.07 -5.74
C PRO A 97 1.48 -17.62 -5.47
N LEU A 98 2.70 -17.16 -5.83
CA LEU A 98 3.08 -15.76 -5.66
C LEU A 98 2.19 -14.82 -6.48
N ALA A 99 1.99 -15.11 -7.78
CA ALA A 99 1.14 -14.30 -8.65
C ALA A 99 -0.31 -14.28 -8.17
N VAL A 100 -0.85 -15.42 -7.72
CA VAL A 100 -2.21 -15.48 -7.16
C VAL A 100 -2.28 -14.70 -5.84
N MET A 101 -1.24 -14.75 -5.01
CA MET A 101 -1.17 -14.03 -3.73
C MET A 101 -0.98 -12.51 -3.91
N THR A 102 -0.38 -12.06 -5.01
CA THR A 102 -0.17 -10.63 -5.29
C THR A 102 -1.48 -9.85 -5.23
N VAL A 103 -2.55 -10.36 -5.84
CA VAL A 103 -3.84 -9.66 -5.91
C VAL A 103 -4.42 -9.35 -4.53
N PRO A 104 -4.69 -10.36 -3.65
CA PRO A 104 -5.23 -10.07 -2.33
C PRO A 104 -4.23 -9.35 -1.41
N LEU A 105 -2.93 -9.60 -1.56
CA LEU A 105 -1.91 -8.91 -0.75
C LEU A 105 -1.86 -7.42 -1.09
N VAL A 106 -1.86 -7.04 -2.36
CA VAL A 106 -1.87 -5.63 -2.77
C VAL A 106 -3.13 -4.94 -2.26
N LEU A 107 -4.31 -5.57 -2.38
CA LEU A 107 -5.55 -5.02 -1.83
C LEU A 107 -5.46 -4.80 -0.32
N LEU A 108 -4.90 -5.75 0.42
CA LEU A 108 -4.69 -5.63 1.86
C LEU A 108 -3.72 -4.49 2.19
N LEU A 109 -2.57 -4.42 1.49
CA LEU A 109 -1.55 -3.41 1.71
C LEU A 109 -2.08 -2.00 1.43
N VAL A 110 -2.83 -1.79 0.34
CA VAL A 110 -3.50 -0.52 0.05
C VAL A 110 -4.43 -0.13 1.21
N GLN A 111 -5.29 -1.04 1.66
CA GLN A 111 -6.25 -0.73 2.73
C GLN A 111 -5.57 -0.44 4.07
N MET A 112 -4.44 -1.08 4.34
CA MET A 112 -3.62 -0.78 5.51
C MET A 112 -2.91 0.56 5.38
N ASP A 113 -2.35 0.88 4.21
CA ASP A 113 -1.65 2.15 3.98
C ASP A 113 -2.57 3.36 4.15
N LEU A 114 -3.81 3.27 3.64
CA LEU A 114 -4.83 4.30 3.82
C LEU A 114 -5.18 4.62 5.28
N ARG A 115 -4.81 3.75 6.24
CA ARG A 115 -5.15 3.88 7.68
C ARG A 115 -3.93 3.94 8.59
N LEU A 116 -2.81 3.38 8.18
CA LEU A 116 -1.59 3.23 8.97
C LEU A 116 -0.36 3.86 8.31
N GLY A 117 -0.43 4.31 7.06
CA GLY A 117 0.69 4.95 6.35
C GLY A 117 0.95 6.38 6.80
N HIS A 118 -0.10 7.09 7.24
CA HIS A 118 -0.04 8.52 7.55
C HIS A 118 -0.66 8.85 8.91
N GLU A 119 -0.13 9.88 9.56
CA GLU A 119 -0.78 10.49 10.72
C GLU A 119 -1.86 11.48 10.28
N PRO A 120 -3.00 11.53 10.99
CA PRO A 120 -3.99 12.56 10.75
C PRO A 120 -3.42 13.95 11.07
N LEU A 121 -3.97 14.97 10.41
CA LEU A 121 -3.63 16.36 10.73
C LEU A 121 -4.11 16.72 12.13
N ARG A 122 -3.29 17.48 12.85
CA ARG A 122 -3.60 17.93 14.21
C ARG A 122 -4.31 19.27 14.18
N PRO A 123 -5.22 19.55 15.12
CA PRO A 123 -5.73 20.90 15.31
C PRO A 123 -4.57 21.87 15.58
N ARG A 124 -4.68 23.09 15.05
CA ARG A 124 -3.71 24.20 15.10
C ARG A 124 -2.35 23.86 14.48
N SER A 125 -2.35 22.95 13.51
CA SER A 125 -1.17 22.63 12.70
C SER A 125 -1.34 23.11 11.26
N SER A 126 -0.25 23.56 10.67
CA SER A 126 -0.21 23.93 9.25
C SER A 126 0.10 22.72 8.38
N PHE A 127 -0.49 22.68 7.20
CA PHE A 127 -0.29 21.62 6.21
C PHE A 127 -0.37 22.19 4.79
N LEU A 128 0.04 21.38 3.82
CA LEU A 128 0.02 21.76 2.40
C LEU A 128 -1.10 21.02 1.67
N LEU A 129 -1.90 21.78 0.94
CA LEU A 129 -2.76 21.28 -0.12
C LEU A 129 -2.07 21.58 -1.46
N LYS A 130 -2.00 20.59 -2.33
CA LYS A 130 -1.38 20.69 -3.65
C LYS A 130 -2.39 20.35 -4.73
N ALA A 131 -2.37 21.07 -5.84
CA ALA A 131 -3.09 20.70 -7.05
C ALA A 131 -2.10 20.62 -8.21
N LEU A 132 -2.11 19.51 -8.93
CA LEU A 132 -1.30 19.32 -10.13
C LEU A 132 -2.18 19.39 -11.36
N ALA A 133 -1.73 20.14 -12.35
CA ALA A 133 -2.38 20.24 -13.65
C ALA A 133 -2.34 18.91 -14.38
N ALA A 134 -3.32 18.69 -15.25
CA ALA A 134 -3.27 17.59 -16.18
C ALA A 134 -2.91 18.08 -17.59
N GLY A 135 -1.85 17.51 -18.16
CA GLY A 135 -1.29 17.99 -19.42
C GLY A 135 -0.91 19.46 -19.33
N ASP A 136 -1.28 20.24 -20.35
CA ASP A 136 -0.95 21.66 -20.47
C ASP A 136 -2.03 22.59 -19.85
N ALA A 137 -2.88 22.07 -18.98
CA ALA A 137 -3.91 22.88 -18.31
C ALA A 137 -3.26 23.98 -17.45
N SER A 138 -3.73 25.23 -17.60
CA SER A 138 -3.27 26.35 -16.78
C SER A 138 -3.93 26.37 -15.41
N LEU A 139 -3.13 26.52 -14.36
CA LEU A 139 -3.58 26.68 -12.98
C LEU A 139 -3.34 28.08 -12.42
N GLU A 140 -3.06 29.07 -13.26
CA GLU A 140 -2.76 30.44 -12.81
C GLU A 140 -3.90 31.07 -12.02
N GLN A 141 -5.15 30.79 -12.40
CA GLN A 141 -6.35 31.31 -11.73
C GLN A 141 -6.92 30.33 -10.69
N ALA A 142 -6.17 29.28 -10.33
CA ALA A 142 -6.63 28.31 -9.35
C ALA A 142 -6.80 28.96 -7.97
N SER A 143 -7.96 28.76 -7.36
CA SER A 143 -8.29 29.31 -6.04
C SER A 143 -8.94 28.26 -5.14
N LEU A 144 -9.02 28.54 -3.84
CA LEU A 144 -9.66 27.67 -2.86
C LEU A 144 -10.90 28.34 -2.27
N ARG A 145 -11.97 27.56 -2.11
CA ARG A 145 -13.05 27.88 -1.18
C ARG A 145 -12.91 26.99 0.05
N LEU A 146 -12.74 27.63 1.19
CA LEU A 146 -12.46 26.95 2.45
C LEU A 146 -13.72 26.91 3.32
N PRO A 147 -14.02 25.76 3.95
CA PRO A 147 -15.06 25.67 4.95
C PRO A 147 -14.60 26.30 6.28
N ASP A 148 -15.57 26.61 7.16
CA ASP A 148 -15.30 27.12 8.50
C ASP A 148 -14.40 26.15 9.30
N GLY A 149 -13.25 26.64 9.74
CA GLY A 149 -12.27 25.87 10.51
C GLY A 149 -10.96 25.59 9.77
N LEU A 150 -10.87 25.91 8.47
CA LEU A 150 -9.61 25.93 7.73
C LEU A 150 -9.31 27.36 7.27
N VAL A 151 -8.05 27.80 7.42
CA VAL A 151 -7.62 29.13 6.98
C VAL A 151 -6.35 29.07 6.14
N LEU A 152 -6.27 29.96 5.14
CA LEU A 152 -5.03 30.20 4.40
C LEU A 152 -4.06 30.98 5.28
N THR A 153 -2.83 30.47 5.40
CA THR A 153 -1.76 31.12 6.16
C THR A 153 -0.67 31.70 5.26
N ALA A 154 -0.77 31.51 3.95
CA ALA A 154 0.13 32.07 2.95
C ALA A 154 -0.60 32.25 1.60
N PRO A 155 -0.13 33.17 0.74
CA PRO A 155 -0.56 33.24 -0.66
C PRO A 155 -0.30 31.93 -1.42
N PRO A 156 -1.05 31.64 -2.50
CA PRO A 156 -0.80 30.49 -3.36
C PRO A 156 0.59 30.56 -3.99
N LEU A 157 1.30 29.43 -3.97
CA LEU A 157 2.58 29.28 -4.64
C LEU A 157 2.38 28.50 -5.94
N HIS A 158 2.61 29.16 -7.08
CA HIS A 158 2.55 28.55 -8.40
C HIS A 158 3.95 28.06 -8.81
N ILE A 159 4.03 26.78 -9.18
CA ILE A 159 5.24 26.10 -9.62
C ILE A 159 5.02 25.68 -11.08
N PHE A 160 5.69 26.37 -12.01
CA PHE A 160 5.54 26.13 -13.45
C PHE A 160 6.40 24.97 -13.98
N HIS A 161 7.30 24.44 -13.15
CA HIS A 161 8.22 23.35 -13.50
C HIS A 161 8.20 22.26 -12.43
N ALA A 162 7.03 21.68 -12.17
CA ALA A 162 6.89 20.54 -11.27
C ALA A 162 7.43 19.25 -11.94
N PRO A 163 7.56 18.12 -11.21
CA PRO A 163 7.86 16.82 -11.82
C PRO A 163 6.94 16.56 -13.03
N GLU A 164 7.49 15.96 -14.08
CA GLU A 164 6.77 15.69 -15.34
C GLU A 164 6.38 16.93 -16.16
N LYS A 165 6.97 18.11 -15.90
CA LYS A 165 6.70 19.39 -16.61
C LYS A 165 5.25 19.87 -16.47
N ARG A 166 4.57 19.52 -15.38
CA ARG A 166 3.20 19.97 -15.09
C ARG A 166 3.24 21.26 -14.26
N GLN A 167 2.18 22.06 -14.36
CA GLN A 167 1.96 23.16 -13.41
C GLN A 167 1.45 22.59 -12.07
N GLU A 168 1.98 23.07 -10.95
CA GLU A 168 1.55 22.73 -9.59
C GLU A 168 1.20 24.02 -8.85
N VAL A 169 0.13 24.00 -8.06
CA VAL A 169 -0.21 25.11 -7.14
C VAL A 169 -0.30 24.56 -5.73
N ASN A 170 0.41 25.23 -4.82
CA ASN A 170 0.51 24.85 -3.42
C ASN A 170 -0.11 25.92 -2.53
N TRP A 171 -0.97 25.48 -1.63
CA TRP A 171 -1.59 26.31 -0.61
C TRP A 171 -1.18 25.83 0.77
N ARG A 172 -0.75 26.78 1.62
CA ARG A 172 -0.50 26.51 3.04
C ARG A 172 -1.75 26.84 3.85
N LEU A 173 -2.32 25.80 4.44
CA LEU A 173 -3.54 25.87 5.24
C LEU A 173 -3.21 25.59 6.70
N GLU A 174 -4.05 26.08 7.60
CA GLU A 174 -4.02 25.71 9.02
C GLU A 174 -5.42 25.25 9.45
N ALA A 175 -5.46 24.13 10.15
CA ALA A 175 -6.70 23.60 10.70
C ALA A 175 -6.95 24.16 12.10
N GLN A 176 -7.98 24.97 12.30
CA GLN A 176 -8.24 25.62 13.59
C GLN A 176 -8.91 24.69 14.61
N ARG A 177 -9.70 23.72 14.14
CA ARG A 177 -10.51 22.81 14.98
C ARG A 177 -10.49 21.38 14.41
N PRO A 178 -10.69 20.35 15.24
CA PRO A 178 -10.88 19.00 14.76
C PRO A 178 -12.18 18.88 13.96
N GLY A 179 -12.19 18.02 12.95
CA GLY A 179 -13.34 17.79 12.08
C GLY A 179 -12.96 17.14 10.75
N GLU A 180 -13.97 16.71 10.02
CA GLU A 180 -13.87 16.34 8.62
C GLU A 180 -14.29 17.55 7.79
N PHE A 181 -13.40 18.04 6.93
CA PHE A 181 -13.61 19.22 6.10
C PHE A 181 -13.61 18.84 4.63
N SER A 182 -14.38 19.56 3.82
CA SER A 182 -14.32 19.49 2.37
C SER A 182 -13.76 20.80 1.82
N VAL A 183 -12.55 20.75 1.29
CA VAL A 183 -11.92 21.90 0.62
C VAL A 183 -12.28 21.86 -0.85
N GLU A 184 -12.72 22.99 -1.39
CA GLU A 184 -13.07 23.11 -2.79
C GLU A 184 -11.95 23.83 -3.56
N VAL A 185 -11.37 23.15 -4.54
CA VAL A 185 -10.41 23.71 -5.49
C VAL A 185 -11.18 24.17 -6.72
N VAL A 186 -11.07 25.46 -7.05
CA VAL A 186 -11.75 26.09 -8.19
C VAL A 186 -10.74 26.33 -9.31
N VAL A 187 -10.97 25.74 -10.47
CA VAL A 187 -10.11 25.86 -11.67
C VAL A 187 -11.00 25.97 -12.91
N ALA A 188 -10.81 27.01 -13.71
CA ALA A 188 -11.57 27.25 -14.94
C ALA A 188 -13.10 27.10 -14.74
N ASP A 189 -13.63 27.79 -13.71
CA ASP A 189 -15.03 27.77 -13.27
C ASP A 189 -15.60 26.40 -12.85
N LYS A 190 -14.76 25.35 -12.80
CA LYS A 190 -15.11 24.04 -12.25
C LYS A 190 -14.67 23.92 -10.81
N VAL A 191 -15.46 23.23 -10.00
CA VAL A 191 -15.21 23.03 -8.57
C VAL A 191 -14.90 21.57 -8.30
N PHE A 192 -13.80 21.31 -7.60
CA PHE A 192 -13.35 19.98 -7.22
C PHE A 192 -13.18 19.90 -5.71
N SER A 193 -13.92 19.01 -5.06
CA SER A 193 -13.82 18.81 -3.61
C SER A 193 -12.64 17.91 -3.23
N LYS A 194 -12.06 18.14 -2.05
CA LYS A 194 -11.04 17.29 -1.43
C LYS A 194 -11.36 17.12 0.05
N GLN A 195 -11.32 15.89 0.55
CA GLN A 195 -11.52 15.67 1.98
C GLN A 195 -10.24 15.96 2.76
N VAL A 196 -10.38 16.66 3.88
CA VAL A 196 -9.31 16.95 4.83
C VAL A 196 -9.80 16.54 6.22
N ILE A 197 -9.16 15.52 6.78
CA ILE A 197 -9.50 15.01 8.11
C ILE A 197 -8.49 15.55 9.13
N VAL A 198 -9.02 16.20 10.16
CA VAL A 198 -8.26 16.77 11.28
C VAL A 198 -8.78 16.14 12.56
N VAL A 199 -7.94 15.38 13.25
CA VAL A 199 -8.32 14.70 14.49
C VAL A 199 -7.16 14.71 15.48
N GLU A 200 -7.46 14.37 16.72
CA GLU A 200 -6.41 14.21 17.73
C GLU A 200 -5.41 13.09 17.36
N PRO A 201 -4.15 13.20 17.80
CA PRO A 201 -3.14 12.17 17.58
C PRO A 201 -3.58 10.79 18.06
N GLY A 202 -3.09 9.75 17.40
CA GLY A 202 -3.35 8.35 17.77
C GLY A 202 -4.64 7.75 17.19
N SER A 203 -5.40 8.50 16.39
CA SER A 203 -6.56 7.94 15.70
C SER A 203 -6.19 7.16 14.42
N ASN A 204 -6.81 6.00 14.22
CA ASN A 204 -6.65 5.14 13.03
C ASN A 204 -7.78 5.36 12.01
N VAL A 205 -8.01 6.62 11.64
CA VAL A 205 -8.98 6.99 10.60
C VAL A 205 -8.41 6.72 9.22
N ARG A 206 -9.30 6.44 8.26
CA ARG A 206 -8.92 6.36 6.85
C ARG A 206 -8.63 7.76 6.34
N LEU A 207 -7.41 7.99 5.86
CA LEU A 207 -7.01 9.26 5.26
C LEU A 207 -7.07 9.17 3.74
N SER A 208 -7.20 10.32 3.09
CA SER A 208 -7.09 10.44 1.64
C SER A 208 -5.95 11.38 1.28
N PRO A 209 -4.71 10.88 1.11
CA PRO A 209 -3.58 11.71 0.72
C PRO A 209 -3.77 12.32 -0.65
N ALA A 210 -4.27 11.56 -1.63
CA ALA A 210 -4.49 12.04 -2.99
C ALA A 210 -5.91 11.75 -3.49
N ARG A 211 -6.43 12.67 -4.30
CA ARG A 211 -7.60 12.44 -5.17
C ARG A 211 -7.12 12.59 -6.61
N VAL A 212 -7.28 11.53 -7.39
CA VAL A 212 -6.58 11.38 -8.68
C VAL A 212 -7.54 11.29 -9.85
N ARG A 213 -7.07 11.65 -11.05
CA ARG A 213 -7.75 11.32 -12.31
C ARG A 213 -7.84 9.79 -12.48
N PRO A 214 -8.81 9.29 -13.26
CA PRO A 214 -9.02 7.86 -13.39
C PRO A 214 -7.92 7.21 -14.26
N ASP A 215 -6.82 6.81 -13.61
CA ASP A 215 -5.90 5.78 -14.07
C ASP A 215 -6.11 4.51 -13.25
N TRP A 216 -6.05 3.33 -13.87
CA TRP A 216 -6.43 2.08 -13.19
C TRP A 216 -5.47 1.70 -12.06
N MET A 217 -4.19 2.04 -12.18
CA MET A 217 -3.17 1.73 -11.17
C MET A 217 -3.22 2.76 -10.04
N GLU A 218 -3.37 4.03 -10.37
CA GLU A 218 -3.56 5.08 -9.36
C GLU A 218 -4.88 4.91 -8.59
N LEU A 219 -5.97 4.50 -9.25
CA LEU A 219 -7.25 4.26 -8.59
C LEU A 219 -7.17 3.09 -7.59
N LEU A 220 -6.32 2.11 -7.86
CA LEU A 220 -6.09 0.99 -6.93
C LEU A 220 -5.41 1.48 -5.66
N LEU A 221 -4.37 2.30 -5.80
CA LEU A 221 -3.57 2.83 -4.68
C LEU A 221 -4.33 3.93 -3.91
N GLU A 222 -4.97 4.86 -4.63
CA GLU A 222 -5.64 6.05 -4.10
C GLU A 222 -7.17 5.87 -4.08
N SER A 223 -7.63 4.79 -3.44
CA SER A 223 -9.05 4.38 -3.41
C SER A 223 -9.88 4.98 -2.25
N SER A 224 -9.34 6.00 -1.59
CA SER A 224 -9.93 6.61 -0.39
C SER A 224 -11.07 7.58 -0.68
N GLU A 225 -11.05 8.24 -1.84
CA GLU A 225 -12.06 9.18 -2.33
C GLU A 225 -12.51 8.80 -3.75
N PRO A 226 -13.73 9.20 -4.19
CA PRO A 226 -14.12 9.07 -5.59
C PRO A 226 -13.12 9.81 -6.50
N PRO A 227 -12.76 9.24 -7.67
CA PRO A 227 -11.79 9.88 -8.56
C PRO A 227 -12.27 11.25 -9.05
N LEU A 228 -11.35 12.04 -9.57
CA LEU A 228 -11.67 13.25 -10.32
C LEU A 228 -12.40 12.88 -11.62
N PRO A 229 -13.24 13.78 -12.17
CA PRO A 229 -13.84 13.58 -13.49
C PRO A 229 -12.74 13.33 -14.55
N PRO A 230 -12.98 12.44 -15.54
CA PRO A 230 -12.02 12.18 -16.61
C PRO A 230 -11.59 13.44 -17.35
N ASP A 231 -12.44 14.46 -17.48
CA ASP A 231 -12.18 15.74 -18.17
C ASP A 231 -11.73 16.87 -17.23
N SER A 232 -11.24 16.51 -16.04
CA SER A 232 -10.71 17.45 -15.05
C SER A 232 -9.42 18.15 -15.55
N PRO A 233 -9.28 19.47 -15.40
CA PRO A 233 -8.01 20.16 -15.64
C PRO A 233 -6.94 19.80 -14.60
N LEU A 234 -7.34 19.15 -13.50
CA LEU A 234 -6.47 18.66 -12.44
C LEU A 234 -6.19 17.17 -12.61
N HIS A 235 -4.94 16.77 -12.44
CA HIS A 235 -4.51 15.37 -12.38
C HIS A 235 -4.53 14.82 -10.96
N HIS A 236 -4.02 15.60 -10.00
CA HIS A 236 -4.04 15.25 -8.58
C HIS A 236 -4.48 16.44 -7.74
N ILE A 237 -5.21 16.15 -6.66
CA ILE A 237 -5.36 17.02 -5.51
C ILE A 237 -4.80 16.28 -4.30
N LEU A 238 -3.70 16.78 -3.73
CA LEU A 238 -3.00 16.13 -2.62
C LEU A 238 -3.09 16.94 -1.33
N VAL A 239 -3.18 16.24 -0.22
CA VAL A 239 -2.99 16.77 1.13
C VAL A 239 -1.72 16.12 1.68
N VAL A 240 -0.74 16.93 2.07
CA VAL A 240 0.52 16.43 2.62
C VAL A 240 0.29 16.06 4.09
N TYR A 241 0.14 14.77 4.36
CA TYR A 241 0.08 14.21 5.70
C TYR A 241 1.47 13.80 6.19
N PRO A 242 1.79 13.95 7.49
CA PRO A 242 3.00 13.36 8.07
C PRO A 242 2.97 11.84 7.93
N HIS A 243 4.11 11.22 7.63
CA HIS A 243 4.22 9.76 7.66
C HIS A 243 4.09 9.23 9.07
N ARG A 244 3.40 8.10 9.21
CA ARG A 244 3.27 7.40 10.49
C ARG A 244 4.39 6.39 10.65
N ASN A 245 5.11 6.49 11.76
CA ASN A 245 6.01 5.45 12.24
C ASN A 245 5.41 4.80 13.49
N LEU A 246 5.63 3.49 13.62
CA LEU A 246 5.21 2.72 14.77
C LEU A 246 6.38 2.54 15.71
N SER A 247 6.22 3.00 16.94
CA SER A 247 7.23 2.88 17.97
C SER A 247 7.22 1.49 18.59
N LEU A 248 8.38 0.82 18.56
CA LEU A 248 8.65 -0.44 19.26
C LEU A 248 9.86 -0.23 20.18
N GLY A 249 9.59 0.19 21.42
CA GLY A 249 10.62 0.59 22.36
C GLY A 249 11.37 1.83 21.88
N ARG A 250 12.62 1.66 21.43
CA ARG A 250 13.47 2.74 20.89
C ARG A 250 13.49 2.84 19.37
N TRP A 251 12.77 1.96 18.68
CA TRP A 251 12.80 1.83 17.23
C TRP A 251 11.53 2.45 16.64
N GLU A 252 11.70 3.26 15.60
CA GLU A 252 10.63 3.81 14.78
C GLU A 252 10.56 3.01 13.48
N LEU A 253 9.49 2.23 13.29
CA LEU A 253 9.35 1.33 12.16
C LEU A 253 8.20 1.76 11.27
N HIS A 254 8.44 1.79 9.96
CA HIS A 254 7.35 1.86 8.99
C HIS A 254 6.45 0.62 9.15
N TRP A 255 5.12 0.80 9.15
CA TRP A 255 4.13 -0.25 9.46
C TRP A 255 4.30 -1.52 8.61
N LEU A 256 4.83 -1.38 7.40
CA LEU A 256 5.05 -2.48 6.46
C LEU A 256 6.00 -3.56 7.03
N VAL A 257 7.04 -3.14 7.76
CA VAL A 257 8.04 -4.07 8.33
C VAL A 257 7.42 -5.01 9.37
N PRO A 258 6.81 -4.52 10.48
CA PRO A 258 6.16 -5.40 11.44
C PRO A 258 5.00 -6.17 10.82
N PHE A 259 4.27 -5.59 9.84
CA PHE A 259 3.23 -6.32 9.13
C PHE A 259 3.75 -7.62 8.49
N PHE A 260 4.83 -7.55 7.71
CA PHE A 260 5.41 -8.75 7.11
C PHE A 260 5.99 -9.73 8.13
N VAL A 261 6.66 -9.22 9.18
CA VAL A 261 7.21 -10.05 10.26
C VAL A 261 6.10 -10.84 10.95
N PHE A 262 5.03 -10.17 11.41
CA PHE A 262 3.92 -10.85 12.07
C PHE A 262 3.15 -11.77 11.13
N SER A 263 3.01 -11.40 9.85
CA SER A 263 2.36 -12.25 8.85
C SER A 263 3.13 -13.55 8.65
N LEU A 264 4.46 -13.46 8.58
CA LEU A 264 5.34 -14.62 8.45
C LEU A 264 5.31 -15.48 9.72
N MET A 265 5.37 -14.87 10.90
CA MET A 265 5.23 -15.57 12.18
C MET A 265 3.90 -16.33 12.26
N ALA A 266 2.78 -15.70 11.86
CA ALA A 266 1.47 -16.33 11.83
C ALA A 266 1.42 -17.51 10.83
N ALA A 267 1.98 -17.34 9.63
CA ALA A 267 2.08 -18.41 8.65
C ALA A 267 2.91 -19.60 9.18
N PHE A 268 4.04 -19.35 9.85
CA PHE A 268 4.84 -20.42 10.45
C PHE A 268 4.12 -21.12 11.60
N ALA A 269 3.47 -20.37 12.50
CA ALA A 269 2.71 -20.93 13.61
C ALA A 269 1.55 -21.82 13.12
N MET A 270 0.89 -21.43 12.02
CA MET A 270 -0.25 -22.15 11.45
C MET A 270 0.13 -23.23 10.43
N LYS A 271 1.41 -23.34 10.03
CA LYS A 271 1.89 -24.28 9.02
C LYS A 271 1.48 -25.73 9.30
N GLY A 272 1.55 -26.16 10.57
CA GLY A 272 1.20 -27.52 10.98
C GLY A 272 -0.28 -27.85 10.79
N VAL A 273 -1.16 -26.86 11.01
CA VAL A 273 -2.62 -27.01 10.86
C VAL A 273 -3.01 -27.20 9.39
N PHE A 274 -2.36 -26.46 8.49
CA PHE A 274 -2.69 -26.48 7.06
C PHE A 274 -1.89 -27.49 6.24
N ARG A 275 -1.00 -28.29 6.87
CA ARG A 275 -0.19 -29.35 6.23
C ARG A 275 0.52 -28.90 4.94
N THR A 276 0.94 -27.64 4.89
CA THR A 276 1.66 -27.07 3.74
C THR A 276 3.16 -27.29 3.91
N GLU A 277 3.78 -27.94 2.94
CA GLU A 277 5.25 -28.00 2.85
C GLU A 277 5.74 -26.72 2.17
N PHE A 278 6.71 -26.06 2.82
CA PHE A 278 7.57 -25.04 2.20
C PHE A 278 8.84 -25.76 1.71
#